data_AF-A0A1X6P4U1-F1
#
_entry.id   AF-A0A1X6P4U1-F1
#
_cell.length_a   1.000
_cell.length_b   1.000
_cell.length_c   1.000
_cell.angle_alpha   90.00
_cell.angle_beta   90.00
_cell.angle_gamma   90.00
#
_symmetry.space_group_name_H-M   'P 1'
#
loop_
_entity.id
_entity.type
_entity.pdbx_description
1 polymer ?
#
loop_
_entity_poly.entity_id
_entity_poly.type
_entity_poly.pdbx_seq_one_letter_code
_entity_poly.pdbx_strand_id
1 'polypeptide(L)'
;MVCTGALVAFALAEGQARLVQLSGELRWVLRSRLPYTGVVLRYALDGLVFVPIVTGILFFLFEFFDDQLLAFCVLAVAWLCEVTVAVSNRHWVSRHYLPRLLFTYFLAFHMYFFSYPLGYAWLSLATCVAFMAHAVIALWNRWELPLLVTRQWQQYLRARRQ
;
A
#
# COMPACT_ATOMS: atom_id res chain seq x y z
N MET A 1 2.37 -14.80 8.09
CA MET A 1 2.45 -13.48 7.41
C MET A 1 1.38 -12.49 7.94
N VAL A 2 1.21 -12.37 9.26
CA VAL A 2 0.21 -11.47 9.89
C VAL A 2 0.88 -10.34 10.69
N CYS A 3 2.21 -10.39 10.86
CA CYS A 3 2.93 -9.49 11.77
C CYS A 3 3.14 -8.08 11.20
N THR A 4 3.33 -7.92 9.89
CA THR A 4 3.58 -6.60 9.26
C THR A 4 2.36 -5.70 9.29
N GLY A 5 1.16 -6.23 9.01
CA GLY A 5 -0.08 -5.45 9.04
C GLY A 5 -0.53 -5.03 10.43
N ALA A 6 -0.23 -5.83 11.47
CA ALA A 6 -0.49 -5.48 12.87
C ALA A 6 0.47 -4.38 13.36
N LEU A 7 1.75 -4.48 12.99
CA LEU A 7 2.76 -3.46 13.26
C LEU A 7 2.48 -2.15 12.53
N VAL A 8 2.04 -2.19 11.28
CA VAL A 8 1.67 -0.98 10.52
C VAL A 8 0.39 -0.35 11.06
N ALA A 9 -0.61 -1.14 11.45
CA ALA A 9 -1.82 -0.61 12.08
C ALA A 9 -1.55 -0.04 13.47
N PHE A 10 -0.67 -0.67 14.25
CA PHE A 10 -0.19 -0.14 15.53
C PHE A 10 0.64 1.13 15.30
N ALA A 11 1.58 1.14 14.37
CA ALA A 11 2.40 2.31 14.02
C ALA A 11 1.57 3.48 13.45
N LEU A 12 0.50 3.20 12.70
CA LEU A 12 -0.45 4.20 12.22
C LEU A 12 -1.35 4.70 13.35
N ALA A 13 -1.87 3.84 14.23
CA ALA A 13 -2.69 4.27 15.36
C ALA A 13 -1.87 5.08 16.38
N GLU A 14 -0.65 4.62 16.65
CA GLU A 14 0.37 5.29 17.45
C GLU A 14 0.80 6.60 16.79
N GLY A 15 0.96 6.63 15.46
CA GLY A 15 1.28 7.82 14.68
C GLY A 15 0.14 8.85 14.65
N GLN A 16 -1.11 8.41 14.55
CA GLN A 16 -2.30 9.28 14.55
C GLN A 16 -2.60 9.84 15.94
N ALA A 17 -2.45 9.03 17.00
CA ALA A 17 -2.56 9.50 18.38
C ALA A 17 -1.45 10.53 18.70
N ARG A 18 -0.23 10.26 18.22
CA ARG A 18 0.89 11.20 18.34
C ARG A 18 0.67 12.44 17.48
N LEU A 19 0.07 12.38 16.30
CA LEU A 19 -0.23 13.53 15.44
C LEU A 19 -1.32 14.45 16.03
N VAL A 20 -2.30 13.89 16.74
CA VAL A 20 -3.31 14.68 17.47
C VAL A 20 -2.68 15.41 18.66
N GLN A 21 -1.82 14.73 19.43
CA GLN A 21 -1.00 15.40 20.46
C GLN A 21 -0.01 16.41 19.85
N LEU A 22 0.57 16.11 18.68
CA LEU A 22 1.47 16.99 17.93
C LEU A 22 0.76 18.27 17.49
N SER A 23 -0.52 18.20 17.12
CA SER A 23 -1.33 19.37 16.75
C SER A 23 -1.71 20.27 17.95
N GLY A 24 -1.84 19.67 19.14
CA GLY A 24 -2.02 20.39 20.41
C GLY A 24 -0.74 21.06 20.89
N GLU A 25 0.37 20.31 20.83
CA GLU A 25 1.71 20.79 21.18
C GLU A 25 2.25 21.82 20.18
N LEU A 26 1.99 21.69 18.87
CA LEU A 26 2.39 22.71 17.88
C LEU A 26 1.74 24.07 18.15
N ARG A 27 0.49 24.10 18.65
CA ARG A 27 -0.17 25.37 19.03
C ARG A 27 0.49 26.03 20.23
N TRP A 28 1.14 25.27 21.09
CA TRP A 28 1.87 25.76 22.27
C TRP A 28 3.34 26.09 21.94
N VAL A 29 3.98 25.28 21.09
CA VAL A 29 5.40 25.36 20.69
C VAL A 29 5.65 26.36 19.56
N LEU A 30 4.64 26.80 18.78
CA LEU A 30 4.79 27.96 17.88
C LEU A 30 5.09 29.27 18.66
N ARG A 31 5.01 29.24 20.00
CA ARG A 31 5.47 30.30 20.91
C ARG A 31 6.89 30.06 21.48
N SER A 32 7.50 28.90 21.26
CA SER A 32 8.73 28.44 21.94
C SER A 32 9.63 27.59 21.02
N ARG A 33 10.59 28.20 20.31
CA ARG A 33 11.44 27.56 19.28
C ARG A 33 12.31 26.37 19.77
N LEU A 34 12.01 25.12 19.38
CA LEU A 34 12.88 23.92 19.57
C LEU A 34 12.83 22.95 18.35
N PRO A 35 13.80 22.03 18.16
CA PRO A 35 14.36 21.65 16.85
C PRO A 35 13.69 20.44 16.16
N TYR A 36 13.49 20.57 14.83
CA TYR A 36 12.79 19.65 13.93
C TYR A 36 13.61 18.42 13.44
N THR A 37 14.91 18.37 13.73
CA THR A 37 15.86 17.47 13.05
C THR A 37 15.71 15.99 13.42
N GLY A 38 15.41 15.66 14.67
CA GLY A 38 15.34 14.26 15.14
C GLY A 38 14.16 13.45 14.56
N VAL A 39 13.03 14.10 14.29
CA VAL A 39 11.85 13.45 13.70
C VAL A 39 12.07 13.20 12.20
N VAL A 40 12.62 14.18 11.48
CA VAL A 40 12.95 14.04 10.06
C VAL A 40 14.01 12.96 9.85
N LEU A 41 15.03 12.90 10.71
CA LEU A 41 16.09 11.90 10.60
C LEU A 41 15.57 10.46 10.80
N ARG A 42 14.61 10.26 11.71
CA ARG A 42 14.01 8.94 11.94
C ARG A 42 13.15 8.48 10.77
N TYR A 43 12.33 9.37 10.20
CA TYR A 43 11.58 9.07 8.97
C TYR A 43 12.51 8.85 7.76
N ALA A 44 13.61 9.60 7.67
CA ALA A 44 14.61 9.42 6.61
C ALA A 44 15.38 8.10 6.77
N LEU A 45 15.71 7.68 7.99
CA LEU A 45 16.37 6.41 8.26
C LEU A 45 15.45 5.21 7.99
N ASP A 46 14.16 5.30 8.36
CA ASP A 46 13.18 4.28 7.96
C ASP A 46 13.11 4.18 6.44
N GLY A 47 13.07 5.31 5.72
CA GLY A 47 13.13 5.37 4.25
C GLY A 47 14.42 4.79 3.64
N LEU A 48 15.57 5.04 4.28
CA LEU A 48 16.89 4.63 3.79
C LEU A 48 17.08 3.13 3.85
N VAL A 49 16.49 2.43 4.83
CA VAL A 49 16.54 0.97 4.95
C VAL A 49 15.80 0.29 3.79
N PHE A 50 14.76 0.92 3.24
CA PHE A 50 14.05 0.36 2.08
C PHE A 50 14.86 0.40 0.79
N VAL A 51 15.78 1.36 0.63
CA VAL A 51 16.58 1.50 -0.60
C VAL A 51 17.43 0.25 -0.87
N PRO A 52 18.34 -0.22 0.01
CA PRO A 52 19.16 -1.40 -0.25
C PRO A 52 18.32 -2.69 -0.31
N ILE A 53 17.20 -2.77 0.41
CA ILE A 53 16.29 -3.92 0.33
C ILE A 53 15.67 -4.00 -1.08
N VAL A 54 15.13 -2.89 -1.58
CA VAL A 54 14.54 -2.82 -2.92
C VAL A 54 15.60 -3.02 -4.00
N THR A 55 16.78 -2.42 -3.85
CA THR A 55 17.91 -2.63 -4.77
C THR A 55 18.35 -4.09 -4.79
N GLY A 56 18.42 -4.77 -3.64
CA GLY A 56 18.76 -6.19 -3.55
C GLY A 56 17.73 -7.10 -4.21
N ILE A 57 16.44 -6.84 -4.00
CA ILE A 57 15.35 -7.57 -4.66
C ILE A 57 15.40 -7.33 -6.17
N LEU A 58 15.61 -6.09 -6.62
CA LEU A 58 15.66 -5.75 -8.03
C LEU A 58 16.87 -6.40 -8.73
N PHE A 59 18.04 -6.41 -8.08
CA PHE A 59 19.21 -7.12 -8.57
C PHE A 59 18.93 -8.62 -8.75
N PHE A 60 18.32 -9.25 -7.75
CA PHE A 60 17.90 -10.64 -7.84
C PHE A 60 16.88 -10.87 -8.96
N LEU A 61 15.95 -9.94 -9.14
CA LEU A 61 14.93 -10.00 -10.19
C LEU A 61 15.53 -9.85 -11.59
N PHE A 62 16.53 -8.99 -11.77
CA PHE A 62 17.22 -8.84 -13.07
C PHE A 62 18.08 -10.05 -13.43
N GLU A 63 18.65 -10.74 -12.44
CA GLU A 63 19.36 -11.99 -12.70
C GLU A 63 18.36 -13.11 -13.04
N PHE A 64 17.19 -13.10 -12.40
CA PHE A 64 16.19 -14.15 -12.55
C PHE A 64 15.35 -14.01 -13.83
N PHE A 65 15.03 -12.78 -14.24
CA PHE A 65 14.31 -12.49 -15.48
C PHE A 65 15.30 -11.99 -16.53
N ASP A 66 15.44 -12.73 -17.64
CA ASP A 66 16.30 -12.37 -18.77
C ASP A 66 15.98 -10.95 -19.33
N ASP A 67 14.71 -10.53 -19.21
CA ASP A 67 14.23 -9.20 -19.54
C ASP A 67 14.21 -8.24 -18.33
N GLN A 68 15.15 -7.29 -18.28
CA GLN A 68 15.23 -6.25 -17.23
C GLN A 68 13.95 -5.41 -17.13
N LEU A 69 13.34 -5.05 -18.26
CA LEU A 69 12.10 -4.27 -18.26
C LEU A 69 10.94 -5.06 -17.64
N LEU A 70 10.87 -6.37 -17.90
CA LEU A 70 9.81 -7.22 -17.36
C LEU A 70 9.95 -7.34 -15.84
N ALA A 71 11.17 -7.54 -15.33
CA ALA A 71 11.45 -7.52 -13.89
C ALA A 71 11.01 -6.19 -13.23
N PHE A 72 11.34 -5.05 -13.85
CA PHE A 72 10.92 -3.75 -13.35
C PHE A 72 9.39 -3.62 -13.33
N CYS A 73 8.69 -4.07 -14.38
CA CYS A 73 7.23 -4.07 -14.42
C CYS A 73 6.63 -4.97 -13.33
N VAL A 74 7.18 -6.17 -13.10
CA VAL A 74 6.72 -7.09 -12.05
C VAL A 74 6.87 -6.45 -10.67
N LEU A 75 8.00 -5.79 -10.40
CA LEU A 75 8.21 -5.06 -9.15
C LEU A 75 7.24 -3.88 -9.01
N ALA A 76 7.01 -3.11 -10.08
CA ALA A 76 6.07 -2.01 -10.08
C ALA A 76 4.63 -2.47 -9.81
N VAL A 77 4.23 -3.63 -10.36
CA VAL A 77 2.93 -4.25 -10.08
C VAL A 77 2.84 -4.70 -8.62
N ALA A 78 3.87 -5.35 -8.08
CA ALA A 78 3.91 -5.73 -6.66
C ALA A 78 3.77 -4.51 -5.75
N TRP A 79 4.45 -3.41 -6.07
CA TRP A 79 4.32 -2.15 -5.35
C TRP A 79 2.91 -1.56 -5.47
N LEU A 80 2.30 -1.58 -6.66
CA LEU A 80 0.93 -1.13 -6.85
C LEU A 80 -0.08 -1.97 -6.03
N CYS A 81 0.19 -3.27 -5.84
CA CYS A 81 -0.63 -4.12 -4.97
C CYS A 81 -0.58 -3.65 -3.51
N GLU A 82 0.62 -3.37 -3.00
CA GLU A 82 0.78 -2.85 -1.64
C GLU A 82 0.08 -1.50 -1.46
N VAL A 83 0.23 -0.59 -2.43
CA VAL A 83 -0.46 0.71 -2.42
C VAL A 83 -1.97 0.54 -2.44
N THR A 84 -2.50 -0.31 -3.31
CA THR A 84 -3.95 -0.54 -3.40
C THR A 84 -4.52 -1.16 -2.13
N VAL A 85 -3.83 -2.12 -1.50
CA VAL A 85 -4.22 -2.69 -0.20
C VAL A 85 -4.16 -1.63 0.91
N ALA A 86 -3.11 -0.80 0.95
CA ALA A 86 -2.94 0.24 1.95
C ALA A 86 -4.05 1.30 1.87
N VAL A 87 -4.46 1.70 0.65
CA VAL A 87 -5.57 2.63 0.44
C VAL A 87 -6.91 1.99 0.83
N SER A 88 -7.06 0.67 0.66
CA SER A 88 -8.31 -0.08 0.81
C SER A 88 -8.58 -0.59 2.24
N ASN A 89 -8.14 0.15 3.26
CA ASN A 89 -8.19 -0.29 4.67
C ASN A 89 -9.50 0.07 5.40
N ARG A 90 -10.57 0.42 4.67
CA ARG A 90 -11.80 1.00 5.26
C ARG A 90 -12.84 -0.04 5.66
N HIS A 91 -13.00 -1.08 4.84
CA HIS A 91 -13.99 -2.13 5.03
C HIS A 91 -13.32 -3.45 5.44
N TRP A 92 -13.88 -4.18 6.41
CA TRP A 92 -13.31 -5.45 6.90
C TRP A 92 -13.15 -6.52 5.79
N VAL A 93 -14.17 -6.67 4.94
CA VAL A 93 -14.13 -7.50 3.72
C VAL A 93 -12.97 -7.10 2.81
N SER A 94 -12.80 -5.80 2.53
CA SER A 94 -11.69 -5.30 1.70
C SER A 94 -10.33 -5.67 2.29
N ARG A 95 -10.15 -5.43 3.59
CA ARG A 95 -8.90 -5.75 4.28
C ARG A 95 -8.53 -7.23 4.27
N HIS A 96 -9.50 -8.15 4.26
CA HIS A 96 -9.22 -9.58 4.31
C HIS A 96 -9.16 -10.24 2.92
N TYR A 97 -10.05 -9.86 2.01
CA TYR A 97 -10.18 -10.50 0.70
C TYR A 97 -9.27 -9.87 -0.36
N LEU A 98 -9.09 -8.54 -0.37
CA LEU A 98 -8.30 -7.84 -1.39
C LEU A 98 -6.82 -8.29 -1.43
N PRO A 99 -6.07 -8.34 -0.31
CA PRO A 99 -4.66 -8.76 -0.36
C PRO A 99 -4.51 -10.23 -0.78
N ARG A 100 -5.45 -11.09 -0.37
CA ARG A 100 -5.46 -12.50 -0.79
C ARG A 100 -5.68 -12.62 -2.28
N LEU A 101 -6.67 -11.91 -2.81
CA LEU A 101 -7.02 -11.97 -4.23
C LEU A 101 -5.88 -11.48 -5.12
N LEU A 102 -5.29 -10.33 -4.79
CA LEU A 102 -4.14 -9.78 -5.54
C LEU A 102 -2.94 -10.73 -5.47
N PHE A 103 -2.66 -11.29 -4.30
CA PHE A 103 -1.59 -12.29 -4.16
C PHE A 103 -1.85 -13.54 -5.01
N THR A 104 -3.08 -14.06 -5.07
CA THR A 104 -3.40 -15.20 -5.95
C THR A 104 -3.20 -14.89 -7.43
N TYR A 105 -3.62 -13.71 -7.90
CA TYR A 105 -3.41 -13.33 -9.31
C TYR A 105 -1.91 -13.17 -9.62
N PHE A 106 -1.19 -12.50 -8.73
CA PHE A 106 0.25 -12.31 -8.88
C PHE A 106 1.00 -13.65 -8.85
N LEU A 107 0.60 -14.57 -7.98
CA LEU A 107 1.13 -15.93 -7.91
C LEU A 107 0.81 -16.72 -9.19
N ALA A 108 -0.40 -16.60 -9.74
CA ALA A 108 -0.78 -17.26 -10.98
C ALA A 108 0.08 -16.81 -12.16
N PHE A 109 0.41 -15.52 -12.24
CA PHE A 109 1.37 -15.00 -13.22
C PHE A 109 2.76 -15.64 -13.05
N HIS A 110 3.27 -15.72 -11.82
CA HIS A 110 4.57 -16.36 -11.56
C HIS A 110 4.55 -17.84 -11.94
N MET A 111 3.51 -18.59 -11.57
CA MET A 111 3.35 -19.99 -11.96
C MET A 111 3.35 -20.17 -13.48
N TYR A 112 2.68 -19.29 -14.22
CA TYR A 112 2.69 -19.30 -15.68
C TYR A 112 4.10 -19.03 -16.23
N PHE A 113 4.79 -18.01 -15.71
CA PHE A 113 6.15 -17.66 -16.12
C PHE A 113 7.13 -18.82 -15.88
N PHE A 114 7.05 -19.48 -14.72
CA PHE A 114 7.88 -20.64 -14.40
C PHE A 114 7.57 -21.86 -15.27
N SER A 115 6.30 -22.07 -15.64
CA SER A 115 5.89 -23.23 -16.42
C SER A 115 6.26 -23.11 -17.90
N TYR A 116 6.28 -21.87 -18.44
CA TYR A 116 6.49 -21.60 -19.85
C TYR A 116 7.56 -20.52 -20.06
N PRO A 117 8.86 -20.87 -19.98
CA PRO A 117 9.95 -19.88 -20.10
C PRO A 117 10.03 -19.21 -21.48
N LEU A 118 9.53 -19.86 -22.54
CA LEU A 118 9.45 -19.32 -23.91
C LEU A 118 8.06 -18.75 -24.24
N GLY A 119 7.17 -18.62 -23.26
CA GLY A 119 5.80 -18.18 -23.45
C GLY A 119 5.64 -16.66 -23.57
N TYR A 120 4.39 -16.22 -23.76
CA TYR A 120 4.05 -14.79 -23.84
C TYR A 120 4.03 -14.10 -22.47
N ALA A 121 5.20 -13.85 -21.89
CA ALA A 121 5.36 -13.24 -20.56
C ALA A 121 4.66 -11.86 -20.46
N TRP A 122 4.86 -10.99 -21.43
CA TRP A 122 4.25 -9.66 -21.49
C TRP A 122 2.72 -9.69 -21.53
N LEU A 123 2.14 -10.60 -22.33
CA LEU A 123 0.68 -10.75 -22.43
C LEU A 123 0.10 -11.30 -21.12
N SER A 124 0.78 -12.27 -20.51
CA SER A 124 0.37 -12.82 -19.21
C SER A 124 0.44 -11.78 -18.09
N LEU A 125 1.44 -10.90 -18.11
CA LEU A 125 1.54 -9.78 -17.16
C LEU A 125 0.41 -8.77 -17.39
N ALA A 126 0.16 -8.38 -18.65
CA ALA A 126 -0.90 -7.43 -18.99
C ALA A 126 -2.29 -7.94 -18.60
N THR A 127 -2.58 -9.22 -18.86
CA THR A 127 -3.83 -9.86 -18.44
C THR A 127 -3.95 -9.93 -16.91
N CYS A 128 -2.87 -10.31 -16.22
CA CYS A 128 -2.83 -10.30 -14.75
C CYS A 128 -3.15 -8.92 -14.18
N VAL A 129 -2.50 -7.85 -14.68
CA VAL A 129 -2.75 -6.47 -14.24
C VAL A 129 -4.19 -6.04 -14.51
N ALA A 130 -4.73 -6.37 -15.69
CA ALA A 130 -6.12 -6.06 -16.03
C ALA A 130 -7.12 -6.72 -15.08
N PHE A 131 -6.93 -8.02 -14.77
CA PHE A 131 -7.78 -8.73 -13.81
C PHE A 131 -7.66 -8.18 -12.39
N MET A 132 -6.44 -7.86 -11.95
CA MET A 132 -6.19 -7.24 -10.65
C MET A 132 -6.86 -5.86 -10.54
N ALA A 133 -6.71 -5.02 -11.57
CA ALA A 133 -7.37 -3.72 -11.63
C ALA A 133 -8.89 -3.86 -11.62
N HIS A 134 -9.45 -4.77 -12.42
CA HIS A 134 -10.88 -5.05 -12.43
C HIS A 134 -11.39 -5.46 -11.04
N ALA A 135 -10.66 -6.34 -10.36
CA ALA A 135 -11.03 -6.77 -9.02
C ALA A 135 -11.00 -5.64 -7.99
N VAL A 136 -9.99 -4.77 -8.02
CA VAL A 136 -9.90 -3.61 -7.13
C VAL A 136 -11.08 -2.66 -7.35
N ILE A 137 -11.36 -2.31 -8.62
CA ILE A 137 -12.46 -1.41 -8.98
C ILE A 137 -13.81 -2.01 -8.57
N ALA A 138 -14.04 -3.29 -8.85
CA ALA A 138 -15.28 -3.97 -8.48
C ALA A 138 -15.50 -3.98 -6.96
N LEU A 139 -14.44 -4.21 -6.18
CA LEU A 139 -14.51 -4.23 -4.74
C LEU A 139 -14.74 -2.83 -4.15
N TRP A 140 -14.04 -1.82 -4.68
CA TRP A 140 -14.22 -0.42 -4.27
C TRP A 140 -15.64 0.08 -4.54
N ASN A 141 -16.16 -0.19 -5.73
CA ASN A 141 -17.49 0.27 -6.11
C ASN A 141 -18.57 -0.36 -5.23
N ARG A 142 -18.42 -1.64 -4.89
CA ARG A 142 -19.41 -2.36 -4.10
C ARG A 142 -19.35 -2.06 -2.60
N TRP A 143 -18.16 -1.82 -2.04
CA TRP A 143 -17.99 -1.77 -0.57
C TRP A 143 -17.35 -0.49 -0.02
N GLU A 144 -16.40 0.13 -0.73
CA GLU A 144 -15.67 1.30 -0.18
C GLU A 144 -16.35 2.63 -0.45
N LEU A 145 -16.85 2.84 -1.68
CA LEU A 145 -17.59 4.04 -2.07
C LEU A 145 -18.81 4.32 -1.18
N PRO A 146 -19.73 3.36 -0.90
CA PRO A 146 -20.90 3.64 -0.06
C PRO A 146 -20.51 3.99 1.39
N LEU A 147 -19.44 3.39 1.92
CA LEU A 147 -18.96 3.70 3.27
C LEU A 147 -18.38 5.12 3.36
N LEU A 148 -17.63 5.55 2.35
CA LEU A 148 -17.07 6.90 2.29
C LEU A 148 -18.17 7.95 2.27
N VAL A 149 -19.17 7.75 1.40
CA VAL A 149 -20.33 8.65 1.27
C VAL A 149 -21.10 8.70 2.58
N THR A 150 -21.37 7.55 3.21
CA THR A 150 -22.10 7.49 4.49
C THR A 150 -21.34 8.19 5.62
N ARG A 151 -20.02 8.03 5.71
CA ARG A 151 -19.20 8.72 6.72
C ARG A 151 -19.18 10.23 6.54
N GLN A 152 -19.05 10.71 5.30
CA GLN A 152 -19.10 12.15 4.99
C GLN A 152 -20.46 12.75 5.32
N TRP A 153 -21.57 12.07 4.96
CA TRP A 153 -22.92 12.51 5.32
C TRP A 153 -23.12 12.63 6.82
N GLN A 154 -22.63 11.66 7.60
CA GLN A 154 -22.70 11.75 9.06
C GLN A 154 -21.92 12.92 9.63
N GLN A 155 -20.76 13.25 9.06
CA GLN A 155 -19.97 14.42 9.48
C GLN A 155 -20.70 15.72 9.15
N TYR A 156 -21.28 15.83 7.96
CA TYR A 156 -22.09 16.99 7.56
C TYR A 156 -23.30 17.20 8.49
N LEU A 157 -24.03 16.13 8.81
CA LEU A 157 -25.18 16.20 9.73
C LEU A 157 -24.80 16.57 11.17
N ARG A 158 -23.57 16.23 11.61
CA ARG A 158 -23.05 16.66 12.92
C ARG A 158 -22.68 18.14 12.91
N ALA A 159 -22.03 18.62 11.85
CA ALA A 159 -21.66 20.03 11.71
C ALA A 159 -22.87 20.96 11.61
N ARG A 160 -23.99 20.49 11.04
CA ARG A 160 -25.24 21.27 10.93
C ARG A 160 -26.07 21.31 12.24
N ARG A 161 -25.76 20.46 13.22
CA ARG A 161 -26.46 20.41 14.52
C ARG A 161 -25.82 21.28 15.61
N GLN A 162 -24.67 21.88 15.33
CA GLN A 162 -23.99 22.87 16.19
C GLN A 162 -24.20 24.28 15.63
#